data_AF-A0A3R7EUL0-F1
#
_entry.id   AF-A0A3R7EUL0-F1
#
_cell.length_a   1.000
_cell.length_b   1.000
_cell.length_c   1.000
_cell.angle_alpha   90.00
_cell.angle_beta   90.00
_cell.angle_gamma   90.00
#
_symmetry.space_group_name_H-M   'P 1'
#
loop_
_entity.id
_entity.type
_entity.pdbx_description
1 polymer ?
#
loop_
_entity_poly.entity_id
_entity_poly.type
_entity_poly.pdbx_seq_one_letter_code
_entity_poly.pdbx_strand_id
1 'polypeptide(L)'
;MGKMPYMVYAVKYLLVEKLSRRNDIEVLDFMEKRLAKFNREAFFVTKEELETIERSADYTDLKVVKKLKEWLRRCGEGEYIVVWEDEDE
;
A
#
# COMPACT_ATOMS: atom_id res chain seq x y z
N MET A 1 -12.49 -21.67 5.51
CA MET A 1 -12.71 -20.24 5.85
C MET A 1 -11.70 -19.39 5.11
N GLY A 2 -12.06 -19.00 3.88
CA GLY A 2 -11.21 -18.16 3.04
C GLY A 2 -11.46 -16.69 3.36
N LYS A 3 -10.70 -16.08 4.27
CA LYS A 3 -10.71 -14.60 4.40
C LYS A 3 -10.38 -13.97 3.05
N MET A 4 -10.97 -12.82 2.76
CA MET A 4 -10.88 -12.15 1.46
C MET A 4 -9.88 -10.97 1.49
N PRO A 5 -9.56 -10.36 0.34
CA PRO A 5 -8.41 -9.47 0.20
C PRO A 5 -8.58 -8.07 0.80
N TYR A 6 -7.45 -7.43 1.12
CA TYR A 6 -7.40 -6.02 1.48
C TYR A 6 -7.66 -5.13 0.26
N MET A 7 -8.47 -4.08 0.40
CA MET A 7 -8.65 -3.06 -0.63
C MET A 7 -7.91 -1.77 -0.27
N VAL A 8 -7.22 -1.19 -1.24
CA VAL A 8 -6.54 0.12 -1.07
C VAL A 8 -7.31 1.19 -1.83
N TYR A 9 -7.70 2.23 -1.11
CA TYR A 9 -8.36 3.41 -1.65
C TYR A 9 -7.45 4.62 -1.50
N ALA A 10 -7.42 5.52 -2.49
CA ALA A 10 -6.92 6.88 -2.25
C ALA A 10 -8.04 7.67 -1.56
N VAL A 11 -7.73 8.60 -0.64
CA VAL A 11 -8.73 9.40 0.13
C VAL A 11 -9.71 10.22 -0.73
N LYS A 12 -9.56 10.20 -2.06
CA LYS A 12 -10.56 10.62 -3.06
C LYS A 12 -11.59 9.53 -3.43
N TYR A 13 -11.70 8.44 -2.65
CA TYR A 13 -12.58 7.27 -2.84
C TYR A 13 -12.36 6.50 -4.15
N LEU A 14 -11.20 6.63 -4.79
CA LEU A 14 -10.84 5.84 -5.97
C LEU A 14 -10.22 4.52 -5.52
N LEU A 15 -10.84 3.40 -5.89
CA LEU A 15 -10.24 2.07 -5.69
C LEU A 15 -8.91 2.01 -6.46
N VAL A 16 -7.82 1.91 -5.72
CA VAL A 16 -6.47 1.86 -6.26
C VAL A 16 -6.15 0.43 -6.67
N GLU A 17 -6.38 -0.52 -5.75
CA GLU A 17 -6.09 -1.93 -5.98
C GLU A 17 -6.83 -2.85 -4.99
N LYS A 18 -7.15 -4.06 -5.47
CA LYS A 18 -7.49 -5.20 -4.61
C LYS A 18 -6.24 -6.03 -4.41
N LEU A 19 -5.75 -6.09 -3.18
CA LEU A 19 -4.56 -6.84 -2.82
C LEU A 19 -4.88 -8.36 -2.86
N SER A 20 -3.93 -9.29 -2.97
CA SER A 20 -4.16 -10.76 -2.82
C SER A 20 -3.43 -11.38 -1.61
N ARG A 21 -4.16 -12.04 -0.68
CA ARG A 21 -3.70 -12.49 0.66
C ARG A 21 -2.22 -12.84 0.89
N ARG A 22 -1.56 -13.54 -0.02
CA ARG A 22 -0.15 -13.96 0.16
C ARG A 22 0.86 -12.83 -0.05
N ASN A 23 0.61 -11.96 -1.04
CA ASN A 23 1.53 -10.87 -1.38
C ASN A 23 1.27 -9.61 -0.53
N ASP A 24 0.15 -9.56 0.18
CA ASP A 24 -0.35 -8.33 0.80
C ASP A 24 0.20 -8.11 2.18
N ILE A 25 0.40 -9.19 2.93
CA ILE A 25 1.02 -9.14 4.25
C ILE A 25 2.45 -8.59 4.09
N GLU A 26 3.19 -9.06 3.08
CA GLU A 26 4.54 -8.55 2.80
C GLU A 26 4.53 -7.06 2.41
N VAL A 27 3.53 -6.61 1.64
CA VAL A 27 3.38 -5.20 1.26
C VAL A 27 3.01 -4.34 2.47
N LEU A 28 2.07 -4.78 3.32
CA LEU A 28 1.66 -4.07 4.53
C LEU A 28 2.79 -4.02 5.57
N ASP A 29 3.47 -5.15 5.83
CA ASP A 29 4.60 -5.22 6.75
C ASP A 29 5.78 -4.35 6.27
N PHE A 30 6.00 -4.29 4.95
CA PHE A 30 7.00 -3.41 4.36
C PHE A 30 6.63 -1.94 4.57
N MET A 31 5.38 -1.57 4.29
CA MET A 31 4.89 -0.20 4.46
C MET A 31 4.93 0.24 5.93
N GLU A 32 4.56 -0.63 6.86
CA GLU A 32 4.65 -0.38 8.31
C GLU A 32 6.08 -0.07 8.75
N LYS A 33 7.07 -0.75 8.19
CA LYS A 33 8.49 -0.57 8.55
C LYS A 33 9.15 0.64 7.90
N ARG A 34 8.63 1.10 6.76
CA ARG A 34 9.35 2.04 5.88
C ARG A 34 8.66 3.40 5.73
N LEU A 35 7.34 3.47 5.87
CA LEU A 35 6.62 4.74 5.74
C LEU A 35 6.59 5.47 7.09
N ALA A 36 6.83 6.78 7.06
CA ALA A 36 6.89 7.58 8.28
C ALA A 36 5.51 7.75 8.94
N LYS A 37 4.44 7.67 8.15
CA LYS A 37 3.04 7.80 8.58
C LYS A 37 2.24 6.59 8.13
N PHE A 38 2.52 5.45 8.75
CA PHE A 38 1.70 4.24 8.62
C PHE A 38 0.90 4.02 9.90
N ASN A 39 -0.41 3.91 9.76
CA ASN A 39 -1.29 3.26 10.70
C ASN A 39 -1.97 2.11 9.96
N ARG A 40 -2.33 1.01 10.63
CA ARG A 40 -2.87 -0.21 9.98
C ARG A 40 -4.07 0.04 9.05
N GLU A 41 -4.76 1.16 9.26
CA GLU A 41 -5.94 1.57 8.50
C GLU A 41 -5.64 2.63 7.42
N ALA A 42 -4.53 3.37 7.53
CA ALA A 42 -4.19 4.45 6.61
C ALA A 42 -2.70 4.73 6.54
N PHE A 43 -2.20 5.06 5.35
CA PHE A 43 -0.82 5.45 5.14
C PHE A 43 -0.70 6.62 4.16
N PHE A 44 0.34 7.44 4.34
CA PHE A 44 0.64 8.56 3.46
C PHE A 44 1.86 8.26 2.61
N VAL A 45 1.80 8.54 1.31
CA VAL A 45 2.93 8.35 0.40
C VAL A 45 3.23 9.64 -0.35
N THR A 46 4.48 10.07 -0.28
CA THR A 46 5.05 11.14 -1.12
C THR A 46 6.08 10.55 -2.09
N LYS A 47 6.35 11.28 -3.17
CA LYS A 47 7.42 10.94 -4.11
C LYS A 47 8.79 10.94 -3.43
N GLU A 48 9.05 11.91 -2.55
CA GLU A 48 10.32 12.03 -1.82
C GLU A 48 10.57 10.83 -0.90
N GLU A 49 9.55 10.42 -0.14
CA GLU A 49 9.62 9.26 0.75
C GLU A 49 9.86 7.98 -0.08
N LEU A 50 9.20 7.88 -1.23
CA LEU A 50 9.38 6.74 -2.13
C LEU A 50 10.78 6.68 -2.77
N GLU A 51 11.33 7.82 -3.19
CA GLU A 51 12.70 7.90 -3.71
C GLU A 51 13.73 7.53 -2.63
N THR A 52 13.47 7.89 -1.37
CA THR A 52 14.31 7.51 -0.23
C THR A 52 14.26 6.02 0.03
N ILE A 53 13.06 5.42 0.01
CA ILE A 53 12.87 3.97 0.15
C ILE A 53 13.58 3.24 -0.99
N GLU A 54 13.43 3.68 -2.24
CA GLU A 54 14.06 3.04 -3.41
C GLU A 54 15.59 2.99 -3.31
N ARG A 55 16.22 4.07 -2.82
CA ARG A 55 17.68 4.13 -2.65
C ARG A 55 18.21 3.16 -1.59
N SER A 56 17.36 2.70 -0.68
CA SER A 56 17.72 1.79 0.42
C SER A 56 17.00 0.43 0.35
N ALA A 57 16.31 0.17 -0.77
CA ALA A 57 15.53 -1.04 -1.02
C ALA A 57 16.44 -2.18 -1.49
N ASP A 58 16.24 -3.38 -0.95
CA ASP A 58 16.82 -4.60 -1.51
C ASP A 58 15.96 -5.17 -2.65
N TYR A 59 16.37 -6.29 -3.25
CA TYR A 59 15.66 -6.91 -4.38
C TYR A 59 14.20 -7.28 -4.07
N THR A 60 13.90 -7.61 -2.81
CA THR A 60 12.54 -7.95 -2.35
C THR A 60 11.68 -6.70 -2.27
N ASP A 61 12.26 -5.63 -1.74
CA ASP A 61 11.64 -4.32 -1.56
C ASP A 61 11.27 -3.63 -2.90
N LEU A 62 12.05 -3.86 -3.95
CA LEU A 62 11.84 -3.22 -5.27
C LEU A 62 10.45 -3.52 -5.87
N LYS A 63 9.87 -4.69 -5.59
CA LYS A 63 8.50 -5.02 -6.05
C LYS A 63 7.46 -4.13 -5.39
N VAL A 64 7.58 -3.91 -4.10
CA VAL A 64 6.66 -3.06 -3.33
C VAL A 64 6.84 -1.59 -3.72
N VAL A 65 8.08 -1.14 -3.88
CA VAL A 65 8.39 0.21 -4.37
C VAL A 65 7.78 0.45 -5.75
N LYS A 66 7.93 -0.49 -6.69
CA LYS A 66 7.33 -0.37 -8.03
C LYS A 66 5.82 -0.24 -7.95
N LYS A 67 5.17 -1.01 -7.07
CA LYS A 67 3.73 -0.96 -6.85
C LYS A 67 3.28 0.41 -6.33
N LEU A 68 3.97 0.94 -5.33
CA LEU A 68 3.69 2.28 -4.79
C LEU A 68 3.91 3.39 -5.83
N LYS A 69 4.92 3.26 -6.71
CA LYS A 69 5.12 4.18 -7.86
C LYS A 69 3.92 4.18 -8.80
N GLU A 70 3.36 3.01 -9.08
CA GLU A 70 2.19 2.88 -9.95
C GLU A 70 0.95 3.54 -9.32
N TRP A 71 0.79 3.42 -8.00
CA TRP A 71 -0.29 4.08 -7.25
C TRP A 71 -0.14 5.60 -7.25
N LEU A 72 1.05 6.12 -6.97
CA LEU A 72 1.35 7.55 -7.03
C LEU A 72 1.11 8.12 -8.44
N ARG A 73 1.53 7.41 -9.50
CA ARG A 73 1.28 7.85 -10.88
C ARG A 73 -0.21 7.94 -11.21
N ARG A 74 -1.03 7.05 -10.65
CA ARG A 74 -2.48 7.00 -10.91
C ARG A 74 -3.28 8.00 -10.07
N CYS A 75 -2.89 8.19 -8.81
CA CYS A 75 -3.73 8.89 -7.82
C CYS A 75 -3.11 10.17 -7.27
N GLY A 76 -1.83 10.42 -7.56
CA GLY A 76 -1.03 11.48 -6.95
C GLY A 76 -0.50 11.10 -5.57
N GLU A 77 0.29 12.00 -4.99
CA GLU A 77 0.69 11.90 -3.58
C GLU A 77 -0.51 12.11 -2.67
N GLY A 78 -0.51 11.43 -1.53
CA GLY A 78 -1.61 11.57 -0.59
C GLY A 78 -1.77 10.42 0.38
N GLU A 79 -2.90 10.47 1.07
CA GLU A 79 -3.34 9.44 1.99
C GLU A 79 -4.08 8.33 1.25
N TYR A 80 -3.78 7.11 1.65
CA TYR A 80 -4.37 5.87 1.18
C TYR A 80 -4.93 5.11 2.38
N ILE A 81 -6.10 4.49 2.20
CA ILE A 81 -6.81 3.74 3.23
C ILE A 81 -6.80 2.27 2.85
N VAL A 82 -6.53 1.41 3.83
CA VAL A 82 -6.64 -0.04 3.70
C VAL A 82 -7.95 -0.47 4.36
N VAL A 83 -8.87 -1.02 3.57
CA VAL A 83 -10.17 -1.51 4.04
C VAL A 83 -10.21 -3.03 3.96
N TRP A 84 -10.75 -3.66 4.99
CA TRP A 84 -11.07 -5.07 5.03
C TRP A 84 -12.44 -5.24 4.38
N GLU A 85 -12.53 -5.98 3.28
CA GLU A 85 -13.83 -6.45 2.79
C GLU A 85 -14.23 -7.62 3.71
N ASP A 86 -15.04 -7.34 4.73
CA ASP A 86 -15.82 -8.39 5.38
C ASP A 86 -16.89 -8.83 4.38
N GLU A 87 -17.02 -10.14 4.14
CA GLU A 87 -18.26 -10.64 3.52
C GLU A 87 -19.37 -10.35 4.54
N ASP A 88 -20.31 -9.49 4.16
CA ASP A 88 -21.65 -9.52 4.75
C ASP A 88 -22.13 -10.99 4.77
N GLU A 89 -22.64 -11.43 5.92
CA GLU A 89 -23.08 -12.80 6.25
C GLU A 89 -23.89 -13.52 5.14
#